data_AF-A0A9D8F3I8-F1
#
_entry.id   AF-A0A9D8F3I8-F1
#
_cell.length_a   1.000
_cell.length_b   1.000
_cell.length_c   1.000
_cell.angle_alpha   90.00
_cell.angle_beta   90.00
_cell.angle_gamma   90.00
#
_symmetry.space_group_name_H-M   'P 1'
#
loop_
_entity.id
_entity.type
_entity.pdbx_description
1 polymer ?
#
loop_
_entity_poly.entity_id
_entity_poly.type
_entity_poly.pdbx_seq_one_letter_code
_entity_poly.pdbx_strand_id
1 'polypeptide(L)'
;MKHVIDTCEALGCVQLNGETFELVAEAQAMHDEPGRRLLVELKSFLRPVSLTAKERHVRADWLPADHTVNESAEAGECREMTRDIFSRWVRKVRESSPALHAVLH
;
A
#
# COMPACT_ATOMS: atom_id res chain seq x y z
N MET A 1 -0.04 21.92 -2.58
CA MET A 1 0.11 20.58 -1.96
C MET A 1 1.53 20.10 -2.21
N LYS A 2 2.23 19.66 -1.16
CA LYS A 2 3.59 19.13 -1.27
C LYS A 2 3.49 17.62 -1.02
N HIS A 3 3.90 16.81 -2.00
CA HIS A 3 4.05 15.36 -1.79
C HIS A 3 5.18 15.16 -0.79
N VAL A 4 4.91 14.40 0.27
CA VAL A 4 5.88 14.22 1.35
C VAL A 4 6.55 12.87 1.21
N ILE A 5 5.78 11.79 0.98
CA ILE A 5 6.31 10.41 0.89
C ILE A 5 5.41 9.57 -0.01
N ASP A 6 6.01 8.85 -0.95
CA ASP A 6 5.42 7.68 -1.59
C ASP A 6 6.19 6.44 -1.12
N THR A 7 5.48 5.42 -0.65
CA THR A 7 6.09 4.15 -0.23
C THR A 7 5.23 2.97 -0.67
N CYS A 8 5.87 1.93 -1.18
CA CYS A 8 5.22 0.69 -1.56
C CYS A 8 6.05 -0.51 -1.10
N GLU A 9 5.37 -1.60 -0.77
CA GLU A 9 5.99 -2.85 -0.33
C GLU A 9 5.30 -4.03 -1.04
N ALA A 10 6.10 -4.90 -1.66
CA ALA A 10 5.64 -6.21 -2.09
C ALA A 10 5.62 -7.15 -0.88
N LEU A 11 4.43 -7.61 -0.51
CA LEU A 11 4.18 -8.36 0.72
C LEU A 11 4.43 -9.86 0.56
N GLY A 12 4.40 -10.36 -0.68
CA GLY A 12 4.51 -11.78 -1.01
C GLY A 12 3.77 -12.08 -2.30
N CYS A 13 3.74 -13.37 -2.65
CA CYS A 13 3.03 -13.86 -3.82
C CYS A 13 1.77 -14.64 -3.43
N VAL A 14 0.71 -14.49 -4.23
CA VAL A 14 -0.52 -15.28 -4.16
C VAL A 14 -0.77 -15.98 -5.50
N GLN A 15 -1.36 -17.17 -5.45
CA GLN A 15 -1.88 -17.86 -6.64
C GLN A 15 -3.33 -17.45 -6.85
N LEU A 16 -3.65 -16.90 -8.02
CA LEU A 16 -5.01 -16.57 -8.42
C LEU A 16 -5.27 -17.09 -9.82
N ASN A 17 -6.26 -17.97 -9.98
CA ASN A 17 -6.62 -18.57 -11.28
C ASN A 17 -5.46 -19.26 -12.02
N GLY A 18 -4.49 -19.82 -11.30
CA GLY A 18 -3.31 -20.48 -11.87
C GLY A 18 -2.18 -19.52 -12.28
N GLU A 19 -2.32 -18.23 -12.00
CA GLU A 19 -1.28 -17.22 -12.20
C GLU A 19 -0.73 -16.72 -10.86
N THR A 20 0.57 -16.42 -10.84
CA THR A 20 1.25 -15.83 -9.67
C THR A 20 1.15 -14.31 -9.72
N PHE A 21 0.63 -13.73 -8.64
CA PHE A 21 0.60 -12.29 -8.44
C PHE A 21 1.40 -11.89 -7.21
N GLU A 22 2.13 -10.79 -7.32
CA GLU A 22 2.66 -10.06 -6.18
C GLU A 22 1.54 -9.25 -5.53
N LEU A 23 1.39 -9.41 -4.21
CA LEU A 23 0.56 -8.55 -3.40
C LEU A 23 1.35 -7.31 -3.01
N VAL A 24 0.82 -6.13 -3.34
CA VAL A 24 1.46 -4.84 -3.09
C VAL A 24 0.58 -4.02 -2.17
N ALA A 25 1.21 -3.40 -1.16
CA ALA A 25 0.62 -2.31 -0.38
C ALA A 25 1.33 -1.01 -0.72
N GLU A 26 0.57 0.07 -0.81
CA GLU A 26 1.05 1.41 -1.18
C GLU A 26 0.48 2.45 -0.22
N ALA A 27 1.29 3.46 0.12
CA ALA A 27 0.88 4.67 0.79
C ALA A 27 1.42 5.90 0.05
N GLN A 28 0.52 6.84 -0.24
CA GLN A 28 0.82 8.14 -0.80
C GLN A 28 0.45 9.21 0.21
N ALA A 29 1.45 9.97 0.69
CA ALA A 29 1.27 10.95 1.75
C ALA A 29 1.42 12.39 1.25
N MET A 30 0.42 13.20 1.55
CA MET A 30 0.34 14.62 1.22
C MET A 30 0.20 15.44 2.49
N HIS A 31 1.03 16.48 2.64
CA HIS A 31 0.91 17.43 3.74
C HIS A 31 0.31 18.75 3.25
N ASP A 32 -0.74 19.17 3.93
CA ASP A 32 -1.35 20.48 3.84
C ASP A 32 -0.75 21.38 4.93
N GLU A 33 0.33 22.08 4.60
CA GLU A 33 1.04 22.98 5.54
C GLU A 33 0.12 24.05 6.15
N PRO A 34 -0.73 24.77 5.38
CA PRO A 34 -1.70 25.73 5.94
C PRO A 34 -2.66 25.13 6.97
N GLY A 35 -3.16 23.92 6.69
CA GLY A 35 -4.10 23.22 7.56
C GLY A 35 -3.46 22.39 8.67
N ARG A 36 -2.13 22.20 8.63
CA ARG A 36 -1.38 21.24 9.45
C ARG A 36 -1.97 19.83 9.39
N ARG A 37 -2.32 19.38 8.19
CA ARG A 37 -2.96 18.07 7.97
C ARG A 37 -2.10 17.16 7.12
N LEU A 38 -1.98 15.91 7.55
CA LEU A 38 -1.43 14.81 6.79
C LEU A 38 -2.57 13.97 6.23
N LEU A 39 -2.62 13.88 4.91
CA LEU A 39 -3.50 12.98 4.18
C LEU A 39 -2.66 11.79 3.69
N VAL A 40 -3.06 10.57 4.04
CA VAL A 40 -2.41 9.34 3.57
C VAL A 40 -3.42 8.51 2.81
N GLU A 41 -3.21 8.38 1.51
CA GLU A 41 -3.96 7.43 0.68
C GLU A 41 -3.31 6.06 0.75
N LEU A 42 -4.06 5.06 1.20
CA LEU A 42 -3.63 3.69 1.32
C LEU A 42 -4.32 2.84 0.26
N LYS A 43 -3.52 2.14 -0.53
CA LYS A 43 -3.98 1.26 -1.61
C LYS A 43 -3.37 -0.11 -1.44
N SER A 44 -4.07 -1.11 -1.97
CA SER A 44 -3.52 -2.47 -2.10
C SER A 44 -4.01 -3.09 -3.39
N PHE A 45 -3.12 -3.79 -4.08
CA PHE A 45 -3.42 -4.41 -5.35
C PHE A 45 -2.51 -5.61 -5.60
N LEU A 46 -2.94 -6.44 -6.55
CA LEU A 46 -2.17 -7.53 -7.10
C LEU A 46 -1.54 -7.06 -8.42
N ARG A 47 -0.26 -7.37 -8.65
CA ARG A 47 0.38 -7.20 -9.95
C ARG A 47 1.01 -8.52 -10.42
N PRO A 48 0.99 -8.82 -11.74
CA PRO A 48 1.63 -10.03 -12.25
C PRO A 48 3.13 -10.02 -11.95
N VAL A 49 3.69 -11.18 -11.58
CA VAL A 49 5.15 -11.34 -11.43
C VAL A 49 5.85 -11.41 -12.78
N SER A 50 5.13 -11.82 -13.84
CA SER A 50 5.70 -11.93 -15.18
C SER A 50 6.02 -10.56 -15.78
N LEU A 51 7.28 -10.35 -16.14
CA LEU A 51 7.77 -9.15 -16.85
C LEU A 51 7.18 -8.99 -18.27
N THR A 52 6.56 -10.05 -18.83
CA THR A 52 5.90 -10.01 -20.15
C THR A 52 4.43 -9.64 -20.06
N ALA A 53 3.83 -9.67 -18.86
CA ALA A 53 2.47 -9.23 -18.66
C ALA A 53 2.43 -7.71 -18.65
N LYS A 54 1.46 -7.12 -19.36
CA LYS A 54 1.18 -5.69 -19.26
C LYS A 54 0.87 -5.36 -17.81
N GLU A 55 1.52 -4.32 -17.26
CA GLU A 55 1.33 -3.88 -15.89
C GLU A 55 -0.17 -3.65 -15.65
N ARG A 56 -0.78 -4.54 -14.87
CA ARG A 56 -2.21 -4.52 -14.56
C ARG A 56 -2.38 -4.67 -13.07
N HIS A 57 -2.95 -3.66 -12.44
CA HIS A 57 -3.39 -3.74 -11.06
C HIS A 57 -4.70 -4.52 -11.02
N VAL A 58 -4.67 -5.68 -10.39
CA VAL A 58 -5.83 -6.52 -10.14
C VAL A 58 -6.26 -6.32 -8.70
N ARG A 59 -7.55 -6.08 -8.48
CA ARG A 59 -8.14 -6.02 -7.14
C ARG A 59 -8.86 -7.33 -6.88
N ALA A 60 -8.44 -8.05 -5.85
CA ALA A 60 -9.15 -9.21 -5.37
C ALA A 60 -10.20 -8.81 -4.32
N ASP A 61 -11.31 -9.53 -4.23
CA ASP A 61 -12.44 -9.20 -3.34
C ASP A 61 -12.09 -9.29 -1.85
N TRP A 62 -11.08 -10.09 -1.51
CA TRP A 62 -10.57 -10.21 -0.14
C TRP A 62 -9.63 -9.07 0.26
N LEU A 63 -9.18 -8.22 -0.68
CA LEU A 63 -8.32 -7.10 -0.34
C LEU A 63 -9.11 -6.03 0.42
N PRO A 64 -8.49 -5.39 1.42
CA PRO A 64 -9.11 -4.25 2.07
C PRO A 64 -9.35 -3.14 1.04
N ALA A 65 -10.48 -2.44 1.19
CA ALA A 65 -10.76 -1.31 0.33
C ALA A 65 -9.75 -0.18 0.56
N ASP A 66 -9.43 0.55 -0.51
CA ASP A 66 -8.63 1.78 -0.43
C ASP A 66 -9.14 2.68 0.70
N HIS A 67 -8.20 3.25 1.42
CA HIS A 67 -8.52 3.99 2.64
C HIS A 67 -7.72 5.27 2.70
N THR A 68 -8.38 6.37 3.05
CA THR A 68 -7.72 7.66 3.27
C THR A 68 -7.73 7.97 4.74
N VAL A 69 -6.54 8.16 5.30
CA VAL A 69 -6.34 8.62 6.67
C VAL A 69 -6.06 10.13 6.65
N ASN A 70 -6.70 10.86 7.55
CA ASN A 70 -6.54 12.30 7.69
C ASN A 70 -6.21 12.62 9.15
N GLU A 71 -4.97 13.05 9.39
CA GLU A 71 -4.45 13.33 10.71
C GLU A 71 -3.94 14.76 10.80
N SER A 72 -3.97 15.33 11.99
CA SER A 72 -3.26 16.58 12.26
C SER A 72 -1.79 16.28 12.53
N ALA A 73 -0.88 16.92 11.81
CA ALA A 73 0.54 16.66 11.89
C ALA A 73 1.35 17.90 11.52
N GLU A 74 2.44 18.15 12.25
CA GLU A 74 3.45 19.10 11.82
C GLU A 74 4.34 18.49 10.73
N ALA A 75 4.97 19.35 9.91
CA ALA A 75 5.81 18.90 8.79
C ALA A 75 6.96 17.96 9.24
N GLY A 76 7.49 18.16 10.46
CA GLY A 76 8.55 17.32 11.03
C GLY A 76 8.08 15.91 11.41
N GLU A 77 6.79 15.74 11.73
CA GLU A 77 6.20 14.48 12.23
C GLU A 77 5.58 13.64 11.11
N CYS A 78 5.26 14.28 9.98
CA CYS A 78 4.57 13.65 8.85
C CYS A 78 5.24 12.35 8.39
N ARG A 79 6.58 12.29 8.42
CA ARG A 79 7.32 11.10 8.00
C ARG A 79 7.17 9.92 8.94
N GLU A 80 7.25 10.17 10.24
CA GLU A 80 7.09 9.13 11.26
C GLU A 80 5.64 8.62 11.26
N MET A 81 4.67 9.53 11.26
CA MET A 81 3.25 9.18 11.20
C MET A 81 2.89 8.40 9.94
N THR A 82 3.41 8.79 8.77
CA THR A 82 3.18 8.04 7.52
C THR A 82 3.70 6.61 7.62
N ARG A 83 4.89 6.40 8.21
CA ARG A 83 5.45 5.05 8.40
C ARG A 83 4.61 4.20 9.34
N ASP A 84 4.13 4.79 10.44
CA ASP A 84 3.27 4.10 11.38
C ASP A 84 1.94 3.71 10.75
N ILE A 85 1.29 4.63 10.05
CA ILE A 85 0.06 4.37 9.30
C ILE A 85 0.30 3.27 8.26
N PHE A 86 1.38 3.35 7.49
CA PHE A 86 1.71 2.36 6.47
C PHE A 86 2.01 0.99 7.08
N SER A 87 2.69 0.90 8.22
CA SER A 87 2.96 -0.38 8.89
C SER A 87 1.68 -1.09 9.32
N ARG A 88 0.69 -0.33 9.81
CA ARG A 88 -0.64 -0.85 10.18
C ARG A 88 -1.41 -1.29 8.95
N TRP A 89 -1.30 -0.55 7.85
CA TRP A 89 -1.89 -0.92 6.57
C TRP A 89 -1.30 -2.22 6.02
N VAL A 90 0.02 -2.34 5.97
CA VAL A 90 0.73 -3.56 5.56
C VAL A 90 0.25 -4.75 6.36
N ARG A 91 0.16 -4.63 7.68
CA ARG A 91 -0.36 -5.68 8.55
C ARG A 91 -1.78 -6.08 8.16
N LYS A 92 -2.68 -5.10 7.99
CA LYS A 92 -4.07 -5.35 7.58
C LYS A 92 -4.14 -6.06 6.23
N VAL A 93 -3.37 -5.63 5.24
CA VAL A 93 -3.32 -6.25 3.90
C VAL A 93 -2.82 -7.70 3.98
N ARG A 94 -1.79 -7.98 4.79
CA ARG A 94 -1.30 -9.35 5.05
C ARG A 94 -2.37 -10.23 5.70
N GLU A 95 -3.05 -9.72 6.72
CA GLU A 95 -4.10 -10.45 7.44
C GLU A 95 -5.34 -10.72 6.57
N SER A 96 -5.63 -9.86 5.60
CA SER A 96 -6.71 -10.04 4.62
C SER A 96 -6.36 -11.01 3.49
N SER A 97 -5.07 -11.30 3.27
CA SER A 97 -4.62 -12.13 2.17
C SER A 97 -4.72 -13.64 2.47
N PRO A 98 -4.98 -14.47 1.44
CA PRO A 98 -4.72 -15.91 1.52
C PRO A 98 -3.25 -16.19 1.85
N ALA A 99 -2.90 -17.46 2.07
CA ALA A 99 -1.52 -17.87 2.38
C ALA A 99 -0.52 -17.22 1.41
N LEU A 100 0.30 -16.31 1.94
CA LEU A 100 1.36 -15.63 1.19
C LEU A 100 2.54 -16.57 1.03
N HIS A 101 3.04 -16.68 -0.20
CA HIS A 101 4.29 -17.35 -0.48
C HIS A 101 5.42 -16.31 -0.55
N ALA A 102 6.63 -16.70 -0.13
CA ALA A 102 7.80 -15.85 -0.23
C ALA A 102 8.04 -15.46 -1.70
N VAL A 103 8.45 -14.21 -1.91
CA VAL A 103 8.91 -13.75 -3.23
C VAL A 103 10.23 -14.47 -3.50
N LEU A 104 10.24 -15.41 -4.45
CA LEU A 104 11.46 -15.98 -4.98
C LEU A 104 12.08 -14.93 -5.91
N HIS A 105 12.92 -14.06 -5.34
CA HIS A 105 13.80 -13.17 -6.10
C HIS A 105 14.97 -13.94 -6.72
#